data_AF-A0A8T6YA41-F1
#
_entry.id   AF-A0A8T6YA41-F1
#
_cell.length_a   1.000
_cell.length_b   1.000
_cell.length_c   1.000
_cell.angle_alpha   90.00
_cell.angle_beta   90.00
_cell.angle_gamma   90.00
#
_symmetry.space_group_name_H-M   'P 1'
#
loop_
_entity.id
_entity.type
_entity.pdbx_description
1 polymer ?
#
loop_
_entity_poly.entity_id
_entity_poly.type
_entity_poly.pdbx_seq_one_letter_code
_entity_poly.pdbx_strand_id
1 'polypeptide(L)'
;MSAEMLRKMGLFGIGIISLTQEKLDEFTQDMIKKGEMSREEGKKFVREVLSEKEKQVREIEDKINEKVKKTVEDSGIAMKSDLAALEKKVEELEETIKSMSNR
;
A
#
# COMPACT_ATOMS: atom_id res chain seq x y z
N MET A 1 -29.99 -17.69 -0.19
CA MET A 1 -28.68 -17.08 0.09
C MET A 1 -27.86 -17.14 -1.18
N SER A 2 -27.29 -16.03 -1.69
CA SER A 2 -26.53 -16.06 -2.95
C SER A 2 -25.15 -16.69 -2.75
N ALA A 3 -24.62 -17.33 -3.79
CA ALA A 3 -23.25 -17.90 -3.76
C ALA A 3 -22.20 -16.84 -3.40
N GLU A 4 -22.43 -15.58 -3.79
CA GLU A 4 -21.54 -14.47 -3.43
C GLU A 4 -21.56 -14.12 -1.93
N MET A 5 -22.73 -14.19 -1.29
CA MET A 5 -22.85 -13.95 0.15
C MET A 5 -22.13 -15.04 0.95
N LEU A 6 -22.24 -16.29 0.53
CA LEU A 6 -21.51 -17.43 1.11
C LEU A 6 -19.99 -17.25 1.01
N ARG A 7 -19.49 -16.82 -0.17
CA ARG A 7 -18.07 -16.50 -0.37
C ARG A 7 -17.59 -15.43 0.61
N LYS A 8 -18.32 -14.31 0.70
CA LYS A 8 -17.96 -13.21 1.62
C LYS A 8 -17.95 -13.68 3.07
N MET A 9 -18.98 -14.41 3.51
CA MET A 9 -19.03 -14.97 4.86
C MET A 9 -17.88 -15.93 5.16
N GLY A 10 -17.50 -16.77 4.19
CA GLY A 10 -16.34 -17.64 4.30
C GLY A 10 -15.03 -16.87 4.46
N LEU A 11 -14.82 -15.81 3.67
CA LEU A 11 -13.66 -14.92 3.80
C LEU A 11 -13.62 -14.22 5.16
N PHE A 12 -14.76 -13.77 5.68
CA PHE A 12 -14.85 -13.22 7.03
C PHE A 12 -14.48 -14.26 8.11
N GLY A 13 -14.85 -15.54 7.89
CA GLY A 13 -14.48 -16.64 8.78
C GLY A 13 -12.99 -16.99 8.76
N ILE A 14 -12.33 -16.88 7.60
CA ILE A 14 -10.85 -17.01 7.50
C ILE A 14 -10.17 -15.85 8.23
N GLY A 15 -10.73 -14.65 8.11
CA GLY A 15 -10.16 -13.43 8.67
C GLY A 15 -9.02 -12.86 7.83
N ILE A 16 -8.77 -11.56 7.96
CA ILE A 16 -7.79 -10.85 7.13
C ILE A 16 -6.33 -11.25 7.42
N ILE A 17 -6.02 -11.56 8.68
CA ILE A 17 -4.65 -11.93 9.11
C ILE A 17 -4.28 -13.32 8.58
N SER A 18 -5.24 -14.24 8.57
CA SER A 18 -5.03 -15.62 8.13
C SER A 18 -5.31 -15.82 6.63
N LEU A 19 -5.56 -14.74 5.89
CA LEU A 19 -5.87 -14.79 4.45
C LEU A 19 -4.61 -15.11 3.64
N THR A 20 -4.39 -16.39 3.40
CA THR A 20 -3.29 -16.94 2.60
C THR A 20 -3.82 -17.64 1.35
N GLN A 21 -2.96 -17.82 0.34
CA GLN A 21 -3.31 -18.58 -0.86
C GLN A 21 -3.78 -20.00 -0.52
N GLU A 22 -3.08 -20.68 0.40
CA GLU A 22 -3.43 -22.03 0.85
C GLU A 22 -4.84 -22.08 1.47
N LYS A 23 -5.19 -21.11 2.33
CA LYS A 23 -6.52 -21.03 2.96
C LYS A 23 -7.63 -20.70 1.97
N LEU A 24 -7.33 -19.86 0.97
CA LEU A 24 -8.26 -19.56 -0.12
C LEU A 24 -8.47 -20.77 -1.02
N ASP A 25 -7.41 -21.51 -1.33
CA ASP A 25 -7.47 -22.74 -2.12
C ASP A 25 -8.29 -23.82 -1.38
N GLU A 26 -8.06 -24.02 -0.08
CA GLU A 26 -8.81 -24.94 0.78
C GLU A 26 -10.32 -24.60 0.78
N PHE A 27 -10.66 -23.34 1.07
CA PHE A 27 -12.04 -22.85 1.05
C PHE A 27 -12.71 -23.05 -0.31
N THR A 28 -11.98 -22.73 -1.39
CA THR A 28 -12.46 -22.87 -2.76
C THR A 28 -12.70 -24.32 -3.14
N GLN A 29 -11.80 -25.23 -2.76
CA GLN A 29 -11.99 -26.67 -3.00
C GLN A 29 -13.23 -27.20 -2.28
N ASP A 30 -13.51 -26.73 -1.07
CA ASP A 30 -14.69 -27.16 -0.33
C ASP A 30 -16.00 -26.63 -0.95
N MET A 31 -16.03 -25.40 -1.47
CA MET A 31 -17.18 -24.91 -2.24
C MET A 31 -17.39 -25.70 -3.54
N ILE A 32 -16.31 -26.12 -4.20
CA ILE A 32 -16.39 -26.98 -5.40
C ILE A 32 -16.97 -28.35 -5.04
N LYS A 33 -16.49 -28.98 -3.96
CA LYS A 33 -17.01 -30.29 -3.51
C LYS A 33 -18.49 -30.23 -3.14
N LYS A 34 -18.94 -29.11 -2.57
CA LYS A 34 -20.35 -28.88 -2.22
C LYS A 34 -21.24 -28.58 -3.44
N GLY A 35 -20.65 -28.44 -4.63
CA GLY A 35 -21.37 -28.06 -5.84
C GLY A 35 -21.81 -26.59 -5.86
N GLU A 36 -21.30 -25.77 -4.95
CA GLU A 36 -21.63 -24.35 -4.82
C GLU A 36 -20.78 -23.47 -5.74
N MET A 37 -19.76 -24.04 -6.37
CA MET A 37 -18.80 -23.35 -7.23
C MET A 37 -18.20 -24.31 -8.26
N SER A 38 -18.01 -23.86 -9.50
CA SER A 38 -17.25 -24.60 -10.49
C SER A 38 -15.74 -24.47 -10.28
N ARG A 39 -14.96 -25.40 -10.84
CA ARG A 39 -13.48 -25.32 -10.81
C ARG A 39 -12.94 -24.04 -11.45
N GLU A 40 -13.62 -23.52 -12.46
CA GLU A 40 -13.21 -22.30 -13.16
C GLU A 40 -13.48 -21.06 -12.31
N GLU A 41 -14.67 -20.96 -11.72
CA GLU A 41 -15.04 -19.89 -10.78
C GLU A 41 -14.11 -19.87 -9.57
N GLY A 42 -13.71 -21.04 -9.06
CA GLY A 42 -12.78 -21.14 -7.94
C GLY A 42 -11.40 -20.58 -8.27
N LYS A 43 -10.82 -20.97 -9.40
CA LYS A 43 -9.54 -20.42 -9.84
C LYS A 43 -9.61 -18.91 -10.06
N LYS A 44 -10.73 -18.40 -10.57
CA LYS A 44 -10.95 -16.96 -10.76
C LYS A 44 -11.04 -16.24 -9.41
N PHE A 45 -11.82 -16.78 -8.47
CA PHE A 45 -12.01 -16.22 -7.14
C PHE A 45 -10.70 -16.08 -6.36
N VAL A 46 -9.86 -17.12 -6.32
CA VAL A 46 -8.56 -17.07 -5.64
C VAL A 46 -7.68 -15.97 -6.22
N ARG A 47 -7.60 -15.85 -7.55
CA ARG A 47 -6.81 -14.80 -8.21
C ARG A 47 -7.34 -13.40 -7.91
N GLU A 48 -8.65 -13.20 -7.96
CA GLU A 48 -9.28 -11.91 -7.67
C GLU A 48 -8.97 -11.46 -6.24
N VAL A 49 -9.15 -12.35 -5.26
CA VAL A 49 -8.89 -12.03 -3.84
C VAL A 49 -7.42 -11.71 -3.59
N LEU A 50 -6.49 -12.46 -4.20
CA LEU A 50 -5.05 -12.19 -4.07
C LEU A 50 -4.66 -10.85 -4.72
N SER A 51 -5.17 -10.58 -5.94
CA SER A 51 -4.94 -9.31 -6.63
C SER A 51 -5.48 -8.12 -5.84
N GLU A 52 -6.69 -8.22 -5.32
CA GLU A 52 -7.29 -7.17 -4.50
C GLU A 52 -6.51 -6.95 -3.19
N LYS A 53 -6.02 -8.03 -2.56
CA LYS A 53 -5.14 -7.92 -1.39
C LYS A 53 -3.89 -7.11 -1.70
N GLU A 54 -3.18 -7.41 -2.78
CA GLU A 54 -1.97 -6.67 -3.14
C GLU A 54 -2.24 -5.20 -3.42
N LYS A 55 -3.35 -4.90 -4.11
CA LYS A 55 -3.77 -3.52 -4.37
C LYS A 55 -4.06 -2.77 -3.07
N GLN A 56 -4.82 -3.37 -2.15
CA GLN A 56 -5.15 -2.76 -0.87
C GLN A 56 -3.91 -2.53 0.00
N VAL A 57 -2.94 -3.46 0.00
CA VAL A 57 -1.67 -3.30 0.72
C VAL A 57 -0.91 -2.08 0.18
N ARG A 58 -0.76 -1.95 -1.15
CA ARG A 58 -0.10 -0.80 -1.78
C ARG A 58 -0.79 0.52 -1.43
N GLU A 59 -2.12 0.58 -1.51
CA GLU A 59 -2.87 1.79 -1.15
C GLU A 59 -2.71 2.19 0.34
N ILE A 60 -2.58 1.21 1.23
CA ILE A 60 -2.32 1.45 2.66
C ILE A 60 -0.89 1.96 2.85
N GLU A 61 0.10 1.36 2.21
CA GLU A 61 1.49 1.81 2.25
C GLU A 61 1.63 3.25 1.78
N ASP A 62 0.99 3.61 0.66
CA ASP A 62 0.98 4.98 0.14
C ASP A 62 0.36 5.97 1.12
N LYS A 63 -0.79 5.63 1.72
CA LYS A 63 -1.46 6.47 2.73
C LYS A 63 -0.61 6.64 3.98
N ILE A 64 0.09 5.60 4.42
CA ILE A 64 1.00 5.67 5.57
C ILE A 64 2.16 6.59 5.23
N ASN A 65 2.78 6.43 4.06
CA ASN A 65 3.91 7.26 3.62
C ASN A 65 3.50 8.74 3.53
N GLU A 66 2.34 9.03 2.93
CA GLU A 66 1.80 10.39 2.86
C GLU A 66 1.54 10.96 4.26
N LYS A 67 0.93 10.18 5.14
CA LYS A 67 0.64 10.61 6.52
C LYS A 67 1.91 10.89 7.30
N VAL A 68 2.92 10.03 7.20
CA VAL A 68 4.22 10.21 7.86
C VAL A 68 4.91 11.45 7.32
N LYS A 69 4.97 11.62 6.00
CA LYS A 69 5.56 12.80 5.36
C LYS A 69 4.90 14.08 5.88
N LYS A 70 3.57 14.14 5.87
CA LYS A 70 2.82 15.29 6.38
C LYS A 70 3.07 15.54 7.86
N THR A 71 3.12 14.50 8.70
CA THR A 71 3.43 14.65 10.13
C THR A 71 4.83 15.20 10.35
N VAL A 72 5.82 14.78 9.55
CA VAL A 72 7.17 15.35 9.63
C VAL A 72 7.18 16.82 9.22
N GLU A 73 6.52 17.18 8.12
CA GLU A 73 6.35 18.57 7.67
C GLU A 73 5.69 19.45 8.76
N ASP A 74 4.59 18.95 9.36
CA ASP A 74 3.82 19.67 10.38
C ASP A 74 4.56 19.76 11.74
N SER A 75 5.55 18.89 12.00
CA SER A 75 6.28 18.83 13.28
C SER A 75 7.39 19.87 13.43
N GLY A 76 7.66 20.66 12.38
CA GLY A 76 8.76 21.64 12.36
C GLY A 76 10.15 21.00 12.26
N ILE A 77 10.24 19.71 11.95
CA ILE A 77 11.50 19.01 11.69
C ILE A 77 11.93 19.29 10.26
N ALA A 78 13.09 19.92 10.08
CA ALA A 78 13.68 20.14 8.77
C ALA A 78 14.06 18.80 8.11
N MET A 79 13.58 18.58 6.89
CA MET A 79 13.95 17.42 6.08
C MET A 79 15.35 17.63 5.47
N LYS A 80 15.98 16.54 5.01
CA LYS A 80 17.25 16.61 4.26
C LYS A 80 17.14 17.52 3.03
N SER A 81 15.97 17.57 2.39
CA SER A 81 15.70 18.47 1.26
C SER A 81 15.78 19.95 1.66
N ASP A 82 15.35 20.28 2.87
CA ASP A 82 15.35 21.66 3.36
C ASP A 82 16.78 22.10 3.65
N LEU A 83 17.60 21.21 4.20
CA LEU A 83 19.04 21.41 4.38
C LEU A 83 19.77 21.60 3.06
N ALA A 84 19.52 20.74 2.06
CA ALA A 84 20.14 20.88 0.73
C ALA A 84 19.72 22.19 0.03
N ALA A 85 18.46 22.61 0.19
CA ALA A 85 17.99 23.89 -0.32
C ALA A 85 18.67 25.08 0.40
N LEU A 86 18.97 24.94 1.69
CA LEU A 86 19.68 25.95 2.45
C LEU A 86 21.17 26.01 2.06
N GLU A 87 21.84 24.87 1.92
CA GLU A 87 23.24 24.78 1.45
C GLU A 87 23.41 25.48 0.10
N LYS A 88 22.52 25.19 -0.86
CA LYS A 88 22.55 25.85 -2.17
C LYS A 88 22.38 27.37 -2.08
N LYS A 89 21.48 27.85 -1.22
CA LYS A 89 21.30 29.30 -0.99
C LYS A 89 22.55 29.93 -0.36
N VAL A 90 23.23 29.21 0.52
CA VAL A 90 24.49 29.67 1.13
C VAL A 90 25.57 29.80 0.06
N GLU A 91 25.74 28.79 -0.81
CA GLU A 91 26.69 28.85 -1.93
C GLU A 91 26.42 30.04 -2.86
N GLU A 92 25.17 30.26 -3.26
CA GLU A 92 24.78 31.38 -4.13
C GLU A 92 25.10 32.75 -3.48
N LEU A 93 24.90 32.87 -2.16
CA LEU A 93 25.23 34.08 -1.41
C LEU A 93 26.74 34.28 -1.30
N GLU A 94 27.50 33.22 -1.05
CA GLU A 94 28.97 33.27 -0.99
C GLU A 94 29.58 33.70 -2.34
N GLU A 95 29.06 33.18 -3.45
CA GLU A 95 29.46 33.60 -4.80
C GLU A 95 29.13 35.07 -5.05
N THR A 96 27.92 35.50 -4.66
CA THR A 96 27.50 36.90 -4.80
C THR A 96 28.42 37.84 -4.01
N ILE A 97 28.72 37.51 -2.75
CA ILE A 97 29.63 38.30 -1.90
C ILE A 97 31.04 38.35 -2.50
N LYS A 98 31.58 37.22 -2.99
CA LYS A 98 32.88 37.21 -3.68
C LYS A 98 32.88 38.13 -4.90
N SER A 99 31.81 38.10 -5.70
CA SER A 99 31.69 38.95 -6.89
C SER A 99 31.63 40.45 -6.55
N MET A 100 31.07 40.80 -5.39
CA MET A 100 30.99 42.18 -4.90
C MET A 100 32.30 42.65 -4.26
N SER A 101 33.02 41.75 -3.57
CA SER A 101 34.30 42.09 -2.92
C SER A 101 35.49 42.17 -3.89
N ASN A 102 35.36 41.61 -5.10
CA ASN A 102 36.37 41.69 -6.17
C ASN A 102 36.16 42.89 -7.14
N ARG A 103 35.24 43.80 -6.81
CA ARG A 103 35.07 45.11 -7.47
C ARG A 103 35.57 46.22 -6.56
#